data_AF-A0A962CIQ4-F1
#
_entry.id   AF-A0A962CIQ4-F1
#
_cell.length_a   1.000
_cell.length_b   1.000
_cell.length_c   1.000
_cell.angle_alpha   90.00
_cell.angle_beta   90.00
_cell.angle_gamma   90.00
#
_symmetry.space_group_name_H-M   'P 1'
#
loop_
_entity.id
_entity.type
_entity.pdbx_description
1 polymer ?
#
loop_
_entity_poly.entity_id
_entity_poly.type
_entity_poly.pdbx_seq_one_letter_code
_entity_poly.pdbx_strand_id
1 'polypeptide(L)'
;MKTPAAYPIGTPGQAWGPAERAAWLARQKVLRSYAEDVLSRIEPLRARFDVVEYGHLDYPPQSYPLFAARSRDWNDALPVVLVTGGVHGYETSGVHGALQFLEQRAADYAGRINLVVAPCISPWAYERIHRWNRDAIDPNRSFRADS
;
A
#
# COMPACT_ATOMS: atom_id res chain seq x y z
N MET A 1 -3.55 35.13 12.17
CA MET A 1 -3.28 33.93 11.35
C MET A 1 -1.78 33.69 11.35
N LYS A 2 -1.29 32.50 11.74
CA LYS A 2 0.12 32.15 11.59
C LYS A 2 0.35 31.77 10.13
N THR A 3 1.25 32.47 9.45
CA THR A 3 1.73 32.05 8.13
C THR A 3 2.33 30.65 8.30
N PRO A 4 1.92 29.64 7.51
CA PRO A 4 2.53 28.33 7.57
C PRO A 4 4.03 28.49 7.30
N ALA A 5 4.86 27.85 8.14
CA ALA A 5 6.29 27.80 7.85
C ALA A 5 6.49 27.16 6.48
N ALA A 6 7.37 27.74 5.66
CA ALA A 6 7.72 27.17 4.37
C ALA A 6 8.27 25.75 4.56
N TYR A 7 7.96 24.85 3.63
CA TYR A 7 8.51 23.50 3.66
C TYR A 7 10.05 23.56 3.58
N PRO A 8 10.80 22.74 4.34
CA PRO A 8 12.24 22.91 4.50
C PRO A 8 13.09 22.49 3.28
N ILE A 9 12.48 22.11 2.16
CA ILE A 9 13.15 21.71 0.93
C ILE A 9 12.54 22.44 -0.26
N GLY A 10 13.40 22.96 -1.13
CA GLY A 10 13.05 23.65 -2.36
C GLY A 10 12.76 25.14 -2.17
N THR A 11 12.49 25.80 -3.29
CA THR A 11 12.21 27.24 -3.35
C THR A 11 10.75 27.46 -3.77
N PRO A 12 9.98 28.31 -3.05
CA PRO A 12 8.60 28.62 -3.45
C PRO A 12 8.50 29.08 -4.91
N GLY A 13 7.54 28.54 -5.66
CA GLY A 13 7.35 28.83 -7.08
C GLY A 13 8.24 28.02 -8.04
N GLN A 14 9.19 27.22 -7.53
CA GLN A 14 10.04 26.34 -8.32
C GLN A 14 9.69 24.87 -8.05
N ALA A 15 9.47 24.10 -9.10
CA ALA A 15 9.26 22.66 -8.98
C ALA A 15 10.54 21.96 -8.50
N TRP A 16 10.38 20.92 -7.68
CA TRP A 16 11.50 20.11 -7.22
C TRP A 16 12.17 19.36 -8.37
N GLY A 17 13.49 19.51 -8.46
CA GLY A 17 14.34 18.69 -9.30
C GLY A 17 14.85 17.45 -8.56
N PRO A 18 15.82 16.74 -9.17
CA PRO A 18 16.42 15.54 -8.59
C PRO A 18 17.09 15.80 -7.22
N ALA A 19 17.71 16.97 -7.03
CA ALA A 19 18.41 17.29 -5.78
C ALA A 19 17.43 17.44 -4.60
N GLU A 20 16.31 18.11 -4.80
CA GLU A 20 15.27 18.26 -3.78
C GLU A 20 14.61 16.92 -3.44
N ARG A 21 14.33 16.08 -4.46
CA ARG A 21 13.80 14.73 -4.24
C ARG A 21 14.76 13.84 -3.47
N ALA A 22 16.07 13.90 -3.79
CA ALA A 22 17.10 13.17 -3.06
C ALA A 22 17.22 13.67 -1.60
N ALA A 23 17.19 14.99 -1.39
CA ALA A 23 17.21 15.58 -0.06
C ALA A 23 15.96 15.20 0.76
N TRP A 24 14.79 15.15 0.12
CA TRP A 24 13.56 14.63 0.73
C TRP A 24 13.72 13.15 1.09
N LEU A 25 14.18 12.31 0.17
CA LEU A 25 14.32 10.87 0.38
C LEU A 25 15.29 10.56 1.54
N ALA A 26 16.40 11.29 1.65
CA ALA A 26 17.40 11.11 2.71
C ALA A 26 16.85 11.41 4.12
N ARG A 27 15.73 12.12 4.24
CA ARG A 27 15.09 12.41 5.54
C ARG A 27 14.13 11.32 5.98
N GLN A 28 13.76 10.38 5.10
CA GLN A 28 12.76 9.37 5.39
C GLN A 28 13.38 8.20 6.16
N LYS A 29 12.77 7.85 7.30
CA LYS A 29 13.23 6.78 8.19
C LYS A 29 12.16 5.73 8.35
N VAL A 30 12.56 4.47 8.45
CA VAL A 30 11.66 3.37 8.83
C VAL A 30 11.23 3.60 10.28
N LEU A 31 9.92 3.54 10.52
CA LEU A 31 9.25 3.78 11.81
C LEU A 31 8.36 2.61 12.24
N ARG A 32 8.05 1.68 11.32
CA ARG A 32 7.33 0.42 11.58
C ARG A 32 7.67 -0.60 10.50
N SER A 33 7.27 -1.85 10.68
CA SER A 33 7.67 -2.97 9.83
C SER A 33 6.51 -3.48 8.99
N TYR A 34 6.67 -3.48 7.67
CA TYR A 34 5.71 -4.12 6.75
C TYR A 34 5.68 -5.63 6.96
N ALA A 35 6.82 -6.23 7.25
CA ALA A 35 6.92 -7.66 7.51
C ALA A 35 6.13 -8.08 8.76
N GLU A 36 6.27 -7.32 9.85
CA GLU A 36 5.59 -7.62 11.11
C GLU A 36 4.11 -7.27 11.06
N ASP A 37 3.74 -6.12 10.50
CA ASP A 37 2.35 -5.64 10.56
C ASP A 37 1.43 -6.22 9.48
N VAL A 38 2.00 -6.61 8.33
CA VAL A 38 1.23 -7.04 7.15
C VAL A 38 1.56 -8.46 6.73
N LEU A 39 2.84 -8.79 6.49
CA LEU A 39 3.22 -10.12 5.99
C LEU A 39 2.88 -11.22 7.01
N SER A 40 3.15 -10.99 8.29
CA SER A 40 2.81 -11.94 9.36
C SER A 40 1.31 -12.24 9.44
N ARG A 41 0.45 -11.30 9.04
CA ARG A 41 -1.01 -11.40 9.09
C ARG A 41 -1.61 -11.97 7.82
N ILE A 42 -1.00 -11.71 6.66
CA ILE A 42 -1.49 -12.25 5.39
C ILE A 42 -1.12 -13.73 5.21
N GLU A 43 0.02 -14.16 5.74
CA GLU A 43 0.52 -15.52 5.52
C GLU A 43 -0.44 -16.60 6.06
N PRO A 44 -0.99 -16.52 7.29
CA PRO A 44 -1.98 -17.48 7.79
C PRO A 44 -3.29 -17.50 6.98
N LEU A 45 -3.60 -16.43 6.23
CA LEU A 45 -4.81 -16.35 5.41
C LEU A 45 -4.78 -17.33 4.23
N ARG A 46 -3.60 -17.85 3.85
CA ARG A 46 -3.47 -18.94 2.86
C ARG A 46 -4.32 -20.16 3.17
N ALA A 47 -4.64 -20.41 4.44
CA ALA A 47 -5.51 -21.52 4.83
C ALA A 47 -6.95 -21.38 4.26
N ARG A 48 -7.40 -20.15 3.99
CA ARG A 48 -8.79 -19.83 3.60
C ARG A 48 -8.91 -19.11 2.26
N PHE A 49 -7.86 -18.45 1.79
CA PHE A 49 -7.83 -17.65 0.57
C PHE A 49 -6.65 -18.05 -0.30
N ASP A 50 -6.75 -17.75 -1.59
CA ASP A 50 -5.61 -17.85 -2.50
C ASP A 50 -4.80 -16.57 -2.39
N VAL A 51 -3.71 -16.62 -1.63
CA VAL A 51 -2.78 -15.49 -1.45
C VAL A 51 -1.74 -15.52 -2.55
N VAL A 52 -1.72 -14.50 -3.39
CA VAL A 52 -0.84 -14.38 -4.57
C VAL A 52 0.10 -13.20 -4.41
N GLU A 53 1.38 -13.40 -4.70
CA GLU A 53 2.31 -12.30 -4.95
C GLU A 53 2.02 -11.76 -6.35
N TYR A 54 1.59 -10.51 -6.45
CA TYR A 54 1.23 -9.89 -7.74
C TYR A 54 2.32 -8.94 -8.25
N GLY A 55 3.32 -8.64 -7.42
CA GLY A 55 4.39 -7.73 -7.77
C GLY A 55 5.43 -7.64 -6.67
N HIS A 56 6.50 -6.91 -6.97
CA HIS A 56 7.66 -6.80 -6.11
C HIS A 56 8.29 -5.42 -6.28
N LEU A 57 8.58 -4.72 -5.18
CA LEU A 57 9.27 -3.42 -5.21
C LEU A 57 10.68 -3.56 -4.68
N ASP A 58 11.67 -3.40 -5.56
CA ASP A 58 13.08 -3.40 -5.21
C ASP A 58 13.57 -1.98 -4.93
N TYR A 59 13.73 -1.66 -3.64
CA TYR A 59 14.24 -0.38 -3.16
C TYR A 59 15.48 -0.59 -2.28
N PRO A 60 16.66 -0.89 -2.87
CA PRO A 60 17.82 -1.30 -2.10
C PRO A 60 18.15 -0.35 -0.93
N PRO A 61 18.46 -0.91 0.26
CA PRO A 61 18.64 -2.34 0.55
C PRO A 61 17.33 -3.10 0.87
N GLN A 62 16.16 -2.45 0.78
CA GLN A 62 14.88 -3.08 1.05
C GLN A 62 14.25 -3.70 -0.21
N SER A 63 13.42 -4.71 0.02
CA SER A 63 12.62 -5.38 -1.00
C SER A 63 11.23 -5.63 -0.40
N TYR A 64 10.19 -5.40 -1.20
CA TYR A 64 8.80 -5.47 -0.73
C TYR A 64 7.96 -6.32 -1.69
N PRO A 65 7.68 -7.59 -1.37
CA PRO A 65 6.70 -8.36 -2.12
C PRO A 65 5.31 -7.77 -1.90
N LEU A 66 4.49 -7.76 -2.94
CA LEU A 66 3.14 -7.24 -2.93
C LEU A 66 2.15 -8.39 -3.05
N PHE A 67 1.28 -8.52 -2.05
CA PHE A 67 0.34 -9.63 -1.97
C PHE A 67 -1.11 -9.19 -2.11
N ALA A 68 -1.91 -10.06 -2.73
CA ALA A 68 -3.37 -9.99 -2.73
C ALA A 68 -3.95 -11.33 -2.25
N ALA A 69 -5.06 -11.28 -1.51
CA ALA A 69 -5.84 -12.45 -1.13
C ALA A 69 -7.10 -12.53 -2.02
N ARG A 70 -7.36 -13.70 -2.60
CA ARG A 70 -8.51 -13.96 -3.47
C ARG A 70 -9.44 -14.99 -2.84
N SER A 71 -10.75 -14.84 -3.02
CA SER A 71 -11.71 -15.90 -2.69
C SER A 71 -11.42 -17.15 -3.53
N ARG A 72 -11.60 -18.32 -2.90
CA ARG A 72 -11.59 -19.61 -3.60
C ARG A 72 -12.87 -19.81 -4.40
N ASP A 73 -12.90 -20.87 -5.21
CA ASP A 73 -14.06 -21.30 -6.00
C ASP A 73 -14.62 -20.20 -6.90
N TRP A 74 -13.71 -19.56 -7.64
CA TRP A 74 -14.05 -18.46 -8.55
C TRP A 74 -15.15 -18.86 -9.54
N ASN A 75 -16.17 -18.02 -9.65
CA ASN A 75 -17.33 -18.28 -10.50
C ASN A 75 -17.63 -17.08 -11.39
N ASP A 76 -17.48 -17.23 -12.70
CA ASP A 76 -17.66 -16.14 -13.67
C ASP A 76 -19.09 -15.58 -13.74
N ALA A 77 -20.08 -16.27 -13.15
CA ALA A 77 -21.44 -15.76 -13.01
C ALA A 77 -21.62 -14.79 -11.82
N LEU A 78 -20.64 -14.69 -10.90
CA LEU A 78 -20.71 -13.81 -9.73
C LEU A 78 -20.01 -12.46 -9.97
N PRO A 79 -20.50 -11.36 -9.36
CA PRO A 79 -19.83 -10.08 -9.46
C PRO A 79 -18.46 -10.10 -8.77
N VAL A 80 -17.53 -9.29 -9.29
CA VAL A 80 -16.17 -9.14 -8.74
C VAL A 80 -16.10 -7.90 -7.85
N VAL A 81 -15.51 -8.05 -6.66
CA VAL A 81 -15.27 -6.95 -5.72
C VAL A 81 -13.78 -6.85 -5.43
N LEU A 82 -13.24 -5.65 -5.59
CA LEU A 82 -11.86 -5.30 -5.23
C LEU A 82 -11.85 -4.39 -4.00
N VAL A 83 -11.04 -4.76 -3.01
CA VAL A 83 -10.74 -3.94 -1.83
C VAL A 83 -9.24 -3.64 -1.80
N THR A 84 -8.87 -2.37 -1.71
CA THR A 84 -7.48 -1.94 -1.64
C THR A 84 -7.22 -1.14 -0.36
N GLY A 85 -6.15 -1.48 0.36
CA GLY A 85 -5.65 -0.73 1.51
C GLY A 85 -4.25 -0.17 1.25
N GLY A 86 -3.88 0.89 1.96
CA GLY A 86 -2.52 1.41 1.93
C GLY A 86 -2.04 1.94 0.59
N VAL A 87 -2.95 2.53 -0.22
CA VAL A 87 -2.54 3.31 -1.40
C VAL A 87 -1.58 4.42 -0.99
N HIS A 88 -1.91 5.17 0.06
CA HIS A 88 -0.93 5.92 0.82
C HIS A 88 -0.52 5.10 2.04
N GLY A 89 0.80 4.95 2.23
CA GLY A 89 1.31 4.11 3.30
C GLY A 89 0.97 4.61 4.70
N TYR A 90 0.94 5.93 4.93
CA TYR A 90 0.62 6.51 6.24
C TYR A 90 -0.83 6.32 6.71
N GLU A 91 -1.74 5.94 5.83
CA GLU A 91 -3.16 5.73 6.14
C GLU A 91 -3.39 4.34 6.77
N THR A 92 -2.87 4.17 7.98
CA THR A 92 -2.79 2.90 8.72
C THR A 92 -4.11 2.12 8.74
N SER A 93 -5.22 2.78 9.02
CA SER A 93 -6.53 2.11 9.16
C SER A 93 -6.98 1.40 7.87
N GLY A 94 -6.60 1.90 6.69
CA GLY A 94 -6.91 1.24 5.42
C GLY A 94 -6.21 -0.12 5.30
N VAL A 95 -4.95 -0.20 5.74
CA VAL A 95 -4.16 -1.45 5.72
C VAL A 95 -4.71 -2.45 6.73
N HIS A 96 -4.82 -2.04 8.00
CA HIS A 96 -5.27 -2.95 9.06
C HIS A 96 -6.75 -3.32 8.92
N GLY A 97 -7.58 -2.41 8.40
CA GLY A 97 -8.99 -2.67 8.11
C GLY A 97 -9.17 -3.72 7.02
N ALA A 98 -8.39 -3.65 5.93
CA ALA A 98 -8.41 -4.67 4.89
C ALA A 98 -7.98 -6.06 5.40
N LEU A 99 -6.94 -6.12 6.24
CA LEU A 99 -6.50 -7.36 6.89
C LEU A 99 -7.55 -7.90 7.86
N GLN A 100 -8.11 -7.04 8.73
CA GLN A 100 -9.16 -7.43 9.67
C GLN A 100 -10.43 -7.92 8.95
N PHE A 101 -10.79 -7.28 7.83
CA PHE A 101 -11.89 -7.72 6.98
C PHE A 101 -11.65 -9.14 6.45
N LEU A 102 -10.46 -9.42 5.92
CA LEU A 102 -10.08 -10.77 5.48
C LEU A 102 -10.12 -11.78 6.63
N GLU A 103 -9.65 -11.39 7.81
CA GLU A 103 -9.57 -12.27 8.96
C GLU A 103 -10.95 -12.68 9.48
N GLN A 104 -11.90 -11.72 9.51
CA GLN A 104 -13.13 -11.84 10.29
C GLN A 104 -14.39 -11.96 9.44
N ARG A 105 -14.46 -11.31 8.27
CA ARG A 105 -15.73 -11.07 7.57
C ARG A 105 -15.74 -11.49 6.11
N ALA A 106 -14.59 -11.60 5.45
CA ALA A 106 -14.52 -11.92 4.02
C ALA A 106 -15.13 -13.28 3.68
N ALA A 107 -15.06 -14.26 4.58
CA ALA A 107 -15.66 -15.58 4.38
C ALA A 107 -17.20 -15.55 4.35
N ASP A 108 -17.84 -14.55 4.98
CA ASP A 108 -19.30 -14.38 4.97
C ASP A 108 -19.87 -14.15 3.56
N TYR A 109 -19.00 -13.77 2.61
CA TYR A 109 -19.34 -13.45 1.22
C TYR A 109 -19.08 -14.61 0.25
N ALA A 110 -18.61 -15.77 0.73
CA ALA A 110 -18.37 -16.94 -0.11
C ALA A 110 -19.65 -17.33 -0.89
N GLY A 111 -19.48 -17.62 -2.19
CA GLY A 111 -20.59 -17.95 -3.10
C GLY A 111 -21.49 -16.77 -3.48
N ARG A 112 -21.20 -15.54 -3.03
CA ARG A 112 -21.97 -14.32 -3.37
C ARG A 112 -21.22 -13.38 -4.29
N ILE A 113 -19.89 -13.31 -4.13
CA ILE A 113 -18.99 -12.45 -4.91
C ILE A 113 -17.67 -13.18 -5.14
N ASN A 114 -16.95 -12.80 -6.20
CA ASN A 114 -15.53 -13.07 -6.34
C ASN A 114 -14.75 -11.92 -5.69
N LEU A 115 -14.04 -12.21 -4.59
CA LEU A 115 -13.36 -11.18 -3.80
C LEU A 115 -11.86 -11.16 -4.12
N VAL A 116 -11.31 -9.95 -4.27
CA VAL A 116 -9.87 -9.68 -4.30
C VAL A 116 -9.55 -8.59 -3.29
N VAL A 117 -8.57 -8.81 -2.43
CA VAL A 117 -8.13 -7.83 -1.43
C VAL A 117 -6.62 -7.65 -1.52
N ALA A 118 -6.17 -6.43 -1.81
CA ALA A 118 -4.76 -6.03 -1.74
C ALA A 118 -4.57 -5.08 -0.54
N PRO A 119 -4.13 -5.58 0.62
CA PRO A 119 -4.22 -4.82 1.87
C PRO A 119 -3.18 -3.70 1.99
N CYS A 120 -2.08 -3.75 1.24
CA CYS A 120 -1.06 -2.70 1.26
C CYS A 120 -0.45 -2.52 -0.13
N ILE A 121 -0.81 -1.43 -0.80
CA ILE A 121 -0.27 -1.07 -2.12
C ILE A 121 1.11 -0.42 -2.00
N SER A 122 1.37 0.35 -0.95
CA SER A 122 2.59 1.17 -0.80
C SER A 122 3.41 0.80 0.46
N PRO A 123 4.06 -0.39 0.49
CA PRO A 123 4.74 -0.89 1.70
C PRO A 123 5.95 -0.04 2.13
N TRP A 124 6.72 0.50 1.19
CA TRP A 124 7.83 1.42 1.52
C TRP A 124 7.34 2.68 2.26
N ALA A 125 6.24 3.25 1.79
CA ALA A 125 5.61 4.43 2.38
C ALA A 125 4.92 4.07 3.69
N TYR A 126 4.40 2.83 3.81
CA TYR A 126 3.81 2.32 5.04
C TYR A 126 4.86 2.37 6.16
N GLU A 127 6.02 1.76 5.95
CA GLU A 127 7.10 1.72 6.94
C GLU A 127 7.59 3.10 7.37
N ARG A 128 7.49 4.12 6.50
CA ARG A 128 7.97 5.48 6.73
C ARG A 128 6.89 6.48 7.12
N ILE A 129 5.65 6.02 7.28
CA ILE A 129 4.47 6.86 7.57
C ILE A 129 4.39 8.01 6.57
N HIS A 130 4.45 7.68 5.28
CA HIS A 130 4.48 8.67 4.20
C HIS A 130 3.34 8.52 3.20
N ARG A 131 3.01 9.64 2.53
CA ARG A 131 2.04 9.71 1.43
C ARG A 131 2.65 9.23 0.11
N TRP A 132 3.79 9.82 -0.24
CA TRP A 132 4.53 9.49 -1.47
C TRP A 132 5.33 8.20 -1.37
N ASN A 133 5.59 7.57 -2.52
CA ASN A 133 6.55 6.48 -2.66
C ASN A 133 8.01 6.99 -2.61
N ARG A 134 8.98 6.09 -2.78
CA ARG A 134 10.42 6.41 -2.73
C ARG A 134 10.86 7.52 -3.70
N ASP A 135 10.12 7.73 -4.79
CA ASP A 135 10.49 8.67 -5.84
C ASP A 135 9.75 10.03 -5.72
N ALA A 136 9.12 10.27 -4.56
CA ALA A 136 8.27 11.43 -4.30
C ALA A 136 7.06 11.53 -5.25
N ILE A 137 6.50 10.38 -5.62
CA ILE A 137 5.28 10.27 -6.43
C ILE A 137 4.10 9.90 -5.52
N ASP A 138 2.95 10.51 -5.76
CA ASP A 138 1.69 10.20 -5.08
C ASP A 138 1.00 9.01 -5.77
N PRO A 139 0.96 7.81 -5.15
CA PRO A 139 0.39 6.63 -5.81
C PRO A 139 -1.08 6.83 -6.20
N ASN A 140 -1.86 7.58 -5.40
CA ASN A 140 -3.28 7.84 -5.69
C ASN A 140 -3.50 8.94 -6.74
N ARG A 141 -2.44 9.36 -7.44
CA ARG A 141 -2.50 10.18 -8.65
C ARG A 141 -1.83 9.49 -9.85
N SER A 142 -1.41 8.24 -9.68
CA SER A 142 -0.65 7.46 -10.66
C SER A 142 -1.33 6.13 -11.03
N PHE A 143 -2.66 6.08 -11.03
CA PHE A 143 -3.46 4.93 -11.50
C PHE A 143 -3.75 5.00 -13.01
N ARG A 144 -2.72 5.28 -13.81
CA ARG A 144 -2.75 5.25 -15.28
C ARG A 144 -1.43 4.65 -15.78
N ALA A 145 -1.46 4.06 -16.98
CA ALA A 145 -0.22 3.68 -17.63
C ALA A 145 0.67 4.93 -17.78
N ASP A 146 1.97 4.76 -17.55
CA ASP A 146 2.99 5.82 -17.68
C ASP A 146 2.78 7.06 -16.78
N SER A 147 2.21 6.86 -15.58
CA SER A 147 1.98 7.92 -14.57
C SER A 147 2.73 7.74 -13.25
#